data_AF-A0A5K3G0X0-F1
#
_entry.id   AF-A0A5K3G0X0-F1
#
_cell.length_a   1.000
_cell.length_b   1.000
_cell.length_c   1.000
_cell.angle_alpha   90.00
_cell.angle_beta   90.00
_cell.angle_gamma   90.00
#
_symmetry.space_group_name_H-M   'P 1'
#
loop_
_entity.id
_entity.type
_entity.pdbx_description
1 polymer ?
#
loop_
_entity_poly.entity_id
_entity_poly.type
_entity_poly.pdbx_seq_one_letter_code
_entity_poly.pdbx_strand_id
1 'polypeptide(L)'
;MTPEVSFACLSIIGASVFPLGRLKAIMSTALLEDRTEFVQFLIDLELVKMQTYLDMHTLNWLYNNVEDASILKTTLNYYGVIMKKGSPSLIGTALVATTANVLSMDTETAGEANRVLEMLFQRGPERDKGDWTNLPTISELLLKMLGSFSSPYYEDIMPFNRERLFPEPFQELFIWAVLNNRNALAMLFWRYADDAVPLGLIGCNLYHRMARALPSYDTEGRVMLANQKSYLEQTSKEMIELCYSKSNV
;
A
#
# COMPACT_ATOMS: atom_id res chain seq x y z
N MET A 1 14.07 5.43 -14.21
CA MET A 1 13.58 4.82 -15.46
C MET A 1 12.17 5.35 -15.69
N THR A 2 11.84 5.81 -16.91
CA THR A 2 10.49 6.26 -17.24
C THR A 2 9.55 5.04 -17.29
N PRO A 3 8.27 5.20 -16.91
CA PRO A 3 7.29 4.10 -16.89
C PRO A 3 7.23 3.30 -18.19
N GLU A 4 7.45 3.97 -19.32
CA GLU A 4 7.42 3.44 -20.68
C GLU A 4 8.31 2.22 -20.92
N VAL A 5 9.49 2.16 -20.30
CA VAL A 5 10.41 1.02 -20.53
C VAL A 5 9.97 -0.22 -19.75
N SER A 6 9.33 -0.03 -18.58
CA SER A 6 8.74 -1.14 -17.82
C SER A 6 7.47 -1.69 -18.50
N PHE A 7 6.66 -0.81 -19.08
CA PHE A 7 5.49 -1.17 -19.89
C PHE A 7 5.87 -1.98 -21.14
N ALA A 8 6.91 -1.54 -21.86
CA ALA A 8 7.38 -2.24 -23.06
C ALA A 8 7.84 -3.68 -22.72
N CYS A 9 8.65 -3.86 -21.67
CA CYS A 9 9.12 -5.19 -21.29
C CYS A 9 7.99 -6.14 -20.89
N LEU A 10 6.98 -5.69 -20.14
CA LEU A 10 5.86 -6.55 -19.73
C LEU A 10 4.92 -6.89 -20.89
N SER A 11 4.70 -5.95 -21.81
CA SER A 11 3.89 -6.19 -23.02
C SER A 11 4.55 -7.16 -24.01
N ILE A 12 5.88 -7.16 -24.10
CA ILE A 12 6.66 -8.00 -25.02
C ILE A 12 6.82 -9.44 -24.49
N ILE A 13 6.93 -9.62 -23.17
CA ILE A 13 7.28 -10.91 -22.56
C ILE A 13 6.06 -11.85 -22.39
N GLY A 14 4.83 -11.31 -22.41
CA GLY A 14 3.61 -12.09 -22.20
C GLY A 14 3.44 -12.52 -20.73
N ALA A 15 2.21 -12.43 -20.22
CA ALA A 15 1.87 -12.71 -18.82
C ALA A 15 2.15 -14.16 -18.38
N SER A 16 2.37 -15.08 -19.33
CA SER A 16 2.61 -16.52 -19.07
C SER A 16 4.03 -16.86 -18.58
N VAL A 17 4.96 -15.90 -18.55
CA VAL A 17 6.38 -16.15 -18.23
C VAL A 17 6.75 -15.82 -16.78
N PHE A 18 5.89 -15.11 -16.04
CA PHE A 18 6.21 -14.70 -14.67
C PHE A 18 5.61 -15.67 -13.64
N PRO A 19 6.43 -16.35 -12.81
CA PRO A 19 5.89 -17.11 -11.69
C PRO A 19 5.13 -16.18 -10.74
N LEU A 20 3.99 -16.63 -10.23
CA LEU A 20 3.02 -15.83 -9.45
C LEU A 20 3.68 -15.03 -8.30
N GLY A 21 4.73 -15.59 -7.67
CA GLY A 21 5.48 -14.94 -6.60
C GLY A 21 6.24 -13.69 -7.04
N ARG A 22 6.67 -13.63 -8.31
CA ARG A 22 7.40 -12.48 -8.85
C ARG A 22 6.49 -11.30 -9.15
N LEU A 23 5.25 -11.56 -9.61
CA LEU A 23 4.25 -10.51 -9.79
C LEU A 23 3.83 -9.88 -8.45
N LYS A 24 3.69 -10.69 -7.38
CA LYS A 24 3.48 -10.15 -6.03
C LYS A 24 4.61 -9.22 -5.59
N ALA A 25 5.87 -9.62 -5.82
CA ALA A 25 7.02 -8.77 -5.49
C ALA A 25 7.04 -7.46 -6.31
N ILE A 26 6.76 -7.54 -7.61
CA ILE A 26 6.66 -6.36 -8.49
C ILE A 26 5.57 -5.40 -8.00
N MET A 27 4.39 -5.91 -7.65
CA MET A 27 3.31 -5.11 -7.09
C MET A 27 3.74 -4.43 -5.79
N SER A 28 4.30 -5.19 -4.84
CA SER A 28 4.79 -4.64 -3.57
C SER A 28 5.82 -3.52 -3.76
N THR A 29 6.79 -3.70 -4.66
CA THR A 29 7.78 -2.67 -4.98
C THR A 29 7.12 -1.44 -5.60
N ALA A 30 6.21 -1.62 -6.55
CA ALA A 30 5.48 -0.52 -7.19
C ALA A 30 4.68 0.31 -6.18
N LEU A 31 4.04 -0.34 -5.21
CA LEU A 31 3.35 0.32 -4.10
C LEU A 31 4.32 1.14 -3.25
N LEU A 32 5.44 0.56 -2.83
CA LEU A 32 6.44 1.25 -2.00
C LEU A 32 7.12 2.43 -2.71
N GLU A 33 7.30 2.34 -4.03
CA GLU A 33 7.87 3.42 -4.85
C GLU A 33 6.85 4.47 -5.30
N ASP A 34 5.59 4.39 -4.87
CA ASP A 34 4.50 5.30 -5.26
C ASP A 34 4.24 5.35 -6.79
N ARG A 35 4.49 4.24 -7.49
CA ARG A 35 4.35 4.13 -8.96
C ARG A 35 2.89 3.94 -9.35
N THR A 36 2.04 4.92 -9.09
CA THR A 36 0.58 4.84 -9.24
C THR A 36 0.13 4.35 -10.61
N GLU A 37 0.65 4.92 -11.69
CA GLU A 37 0.30 4.51 -13.07
C GLU A 37 0.65 3.06 -13.37
N PHE A 38 1.77 2.59 -12.82
CA PHE A 38 2.23 1.22 -13.00
C PHE A 38 1.38 0.25 -12.18
N VAL A 39 1.04 0.60 -10.94
CA VAL A 39 0.10 -0.16 -10.10
C VAL A 39 -1.25 -0.25 -10.79
N GLN A 40 -1.76 0.86 -11.32
CA GLN A 40 -3.01 0.91 -12.07
C GLN A 40 -2.98 -0.06 -13.25
N PHE A 41 -1.93 -0.04 -14.06
CA PHE A 41 -1.77 -0.95 -15.19
C PHE A 41 -1.77 -2.43 -14.78
N LEU A 42 -1.10 -2.79 -13.69
CA LEU A 42 -1.09 -4.16 -13.18
C LEU A 42 -2.49 -4.63 -12.75
N ILE A 43 -3.32 -3.72 -12.23
CA ILE A 43 -4.71 -3.98 -11.85
C ILE A 43 -5.59 -4.07 -13.10
N ASP A 44 -5.52 -3.09 -14.00
CA ASP A 44 -6.38 -2.98 -15.19
C ASP A 44 -6.17 -4.13 -16.17
N LEU A 45 -4.94 -4.64 -16.30
CA LEU A 45 -4.65 -5.84 -17.10
C LEU A 45 -4.90 -7.15 -16.36
N GLU A 46 -5.44 -7.10 -15.14
CA GLU A 46 -5.66 -8.26 -14.25
C GLU A 46 -4.41 -9.12 -14.02
N LEU A 47 -3.21 -8.55 -14.20
CA LEU A 47 -1.95 -9.26 -13.95
C LEU A 47 -1.79 -9.58 -12.46
N VAL A 48 -2.38 -8.75 -11.59
CA VAL A 48 -2.43 -8.97 -10.15
C VAL A 48 -3.84 -8.73 -9.64
N LYS A 49 -4.49 -9.78 -9.14
CA LYS A 49 -5.78 -9.68 -8.45
C LYS A 49 -5.55 -9.29 -7.00
N MET A 50 -6.08 -8.14 -6.59
CA MET A 50 -5.85 -7.63 -5.23
C MET A 50 -6.38 -8.56 -4.14
N GLN A 51 -7.45 -9.31 -4.43
CA GLN A 51 -8.07 -10.29 -3.54
C GLN A 51 -7.16 -11.49 -3.23
N THR A 52 -6.18 -11.81 -4.08
CA THR A 52 -5.20 -12.90 -3.85
C THR A 52 -3.82 -12.37 -3.48
N TYR A 53 -3.60 -11.07 -3.66
CA TYR A 53 -2.37 -10.36 -3.31
C TYR A 53 -2.32 -9.98 -1.84
N LEU A 54 -3.37 -9.33 -1.32
CA LEU A 54 -3.31 -8.65 -0.03
C LEU A 54 -3.74 -9.57 1.13
N ASP A 55 -2.75 -10.19 1.77
CA ASP A 55 -2.90 -10.85 3.07
C ASP A 55 -2.41 -9.97 4.24
N MET A 56 -2.73 -10.40 5.47
CA MET A 56 -2.32 -9.73 6.72
C MET A 56 -0.80 -9.48 6.78
N HIS A 57 0.01 -10.46 6.36
CA HIS A 57 1.46 -10.31 6.33
C HIS A 57 1.91 -9.20 5.37
N THR A 58 1.37 -9.19 4.15
CA THR A 58 1.71 -8.23 3.11
C THR A 58 1.37 -6.82 3.53
N LEU A 59 0.17 -6.58 4.10
CA LEU A 59 -0.19 -5.26 4.60
C LEU A 59 0.72 -4.82 5.76
N ASN A 60 0.99 -5.71 6.72
CA ASN A 60 1.92 -5.42 7.82
C ASN A 60 3.32 -5.07 7.31
N TRP A 61 3.79 -5.80 6.30
CA TRP A 61 5.08 -5.56 5.65
C TRP A 61 5.09 -4.20 4.93
N LEU A 62 4.02 -3.84 4.21
CA LEU A 62 3.89 -2.55 3.54
C LEU A 62 4.01 -1.39 4.54
N TYR A 63 3.33 -1.44 5.70
CA TYR A 63 3.47 -0.40 6.73
C TYR A 63 4.90 -0.24 7.25
N ASN A 64 5.67 -1.33 7.34
CA ASN A 64 7.04 -1.30 7.85
C ASN A 64 8.09 -0.88 6.80
N ASN A 65 7.79 -1.00 5.51
CA ASN A 65 8.75 -0.79 4.42
C ASN A 65 8.57 0.52 3.64
N VAL A 66 7.63 1.39 4.04
CA VAL A 66 7.54 2.75 3.50
C VAL A 66 8.79 3.56 3.85
N GLU A 67 9.36 4.25 2.85
CA GLU A 67 10.60 5.01 3.00
C GLU A 67 10.46 6.18 3.99
N ASP A 68 9.44 7.01 3.81
CA ASP A 68 9.10 8.11 4.71
C ASP A 68 7.76 7.87 5.41
N ALA A 69 7.84 7.45 6.67
CA ALA A 69 6.69 7.29 7.56
C ALA A 69 6.59 8.44 8.58
N SER A 70 7.19 9.61 8.33
CA SER A 70 7.25 10.75 9.25
C SER A 70 5.87 11.20 9.73
N ILE A 71 4.93 11.38 8.80
CA ILE A 71 3.55 11.79 9.11
C ILE A 71 2.83 10.73 9.94
N LEU A 72 2.96 9.45 9.57
CA LEU A 72 2.34 8.36 10.33
C LEU A 72 2.91 8.26 11.76
N LYS A 73 4.24 8.33 11.91
CA LYS A 73 4.91 8.34 13.22
C LYS A 73 4.48 9.53 14.08
N THR A 74 4.40 10.71 13.47
CA THR A 74 3.92 11.93 14.14
C THR A 74 2.48 11.76 14.60
N THR A 75 1.64 11.17 13.75
CA THR A 75 0.23 10.90 14.05
C THR A 75 0.09 9.89 15.20
N LEU A 76 0.82 8.78 15.17
CA LEU A 76 0.86 7.78 16.25
C LEU A 76 1.26 8.42 17.60
N ASN A 77 2.32 9.22 17.60
CA ASN A 77 2.80 9.92 18.79
C ASN A 77 1.75 10.90 19.33
N TYR A 78 1.11 11.68 18.45
CA TYR A 78 0.07 12.63 18.83
C TYR A 78 -1.13 11.95 19.53
N TYR A 79 -1.52 10.76 19.05
CA TYR A 79 -2.59 9.96 19.64
C TYR A 79 -2.14 9.07 20.80
N GLY A 80 -0.87 9.15 21.20
CA GLY A 80 -0.30 8.36 22.30
C GLY A 80 -0.35 6.85 22.06
N VAL A 81 -0.22 6.42 20.81
CA VAL A 81 -0.16 5.00 20.43
C VAL A 81 1.29 4.53 20.52
N ILE A 82 1.52 3.42 21.23
CA ILE A 82 2.87 2.89 21.46
C ILE A 82 3.34 2.14 20.21
N MET A 83 4.44 2.60 19.62
CA MET A 83 5.14 1.91 18.53
C MET A 83 5.97 0.73 19.06
N LYS A 84 6.08 -0.35 18.28
CA LYS A 84 7.01 -1.44 18.61
C LYS A 84 8.43 -0.88 18.60
N LYS A 85 9.19 -1.12 19.68
CA LYS A 85 10.63 -0.89 19.67
C LYS A 85 11.22 -1.92 18.70
N GLY A 86 11.84 -1.43 17.63
CA GLY A 86 12.41 -2.25 16.56
C GLY A 86 13.17 -3.43 17.14
N SER A 87 12.56 -4.60 17.07
CA SER A 87 13.21 -5.88 17.32
C SER A 87 13.48 -6.45 15.94
N PRO A 88 14.71 -6.92 15.64
CA PRO A 88 15.01 -7.48 14.32
C PRO A 88 14.07 -8.65 14.04
N SER A 89 13.29 -8.56 12.97
CA SER A 89 12.39 -9.62 12.53
C SER A 89 13.20 -10.70 11.84
N LEU A 90 13.30 -11.89 12.45
CA LEU A 90 13.96 -13.08 11.90
C LEU A 90 13.32 -13.61 10.60
N ILE A 91 12.17 -13.06 10.20
CA ILE A 91 11.37 -13.55 9.06
C ILE A 91 11.89 -12.96 7.72
N GLY A 92 12.43 -11.73 7.74
CA GLY A 92 12.93 -11.08 6.54
C GLY A 92 14.11 -11.81 5.88
N THR A 93 14.94 -12.48 6.68
CA THR A 93 16.12 -13.23 6.21
C THR A 93 15.77 -14.54 5.51
N ALA A 94 14.62 -15.17 5.82
CA ALA A 94 14.27 -16.47 5.28
C ALA A 94 13.71 -16.42 3.84
N LEU A 95 13.04 -15.32 3.46
CA LEU A 95 12.46 -15.18 2.12
C LEU A 95 13.54 -14.98 1.05
N VAL A 96 14.60 -14.24 1.38
CA VAL A 96 15.75 -13.97 0.49
C VAL A 96 16.57 -15.23 0.20
N ALA A 97 16.74 -16.10 1.19
CA ALA A 97 17.48 -17.36 1.03
C ALA A 97 16.78 -18.35 0.09
N THR A 98 15.45 -18.27 -0.03
CA THR A 98 14.67 -19.21 -0.85
C THR A 98 14.64 -18.78 -2.32
N THR A 99 14.71 -17.47 -2.61
CA THR A 99 14.77 -16.94 -3.99
C THR A 99 16.12 -17.13 -4.67
N ALA A 100 17.21 -17.29 -3.91
CA ALA A 100 18.54 -17.50 -4.49
C ALA A 100 18.73 -18.92 -5.10
N ASN A 101 17.88 -19.88 -4.74
CA ASN A 101 18.08 -21.29 -5.10
C ASN A 101 17.15 -21.82 -6.22
N VAL A 102 16.25 -21.00 -6.76
CA VAL A 102 15.35 -21.44 -7.83
C VAL A 102 15.52 -20.51 -9.01
N LEU A 103 16.18 -21.03 -10.06
CA LEU A 103 15.99 -20.76 -11.50
C LEU A 103 17.33 -20.71 -12.26
N SER A 104 17.96 -21.88 -12.39
CA SER A 104 18.70 -22.22 -13.62
C SER A 104 17.68 -22.78 -14.62
N MET A 105 17.16 -21.96 -15.53
CA MET A 105 16.51 -22.46 -16.73
C MET A 105 16.58 -21.42 -17.86
N ASP A 106 17.24 -21.84 -18.93
CA ASP A 106 17.72 -21.02 -20.03
C ASP A 106 16.66 -20.73 -21.09
N THR A 107 16.46 -19.44 -21.40
CA THR A 107 16.23 -18.94 -22.77
C THR A 107 16.77 -17.50 -22.86
N GLU A 108 17.51 -17.20 -23.93
CA GLU A 108 18.41 -16.02 -24.02
C GLU A 108 17.71 -14.66 -23.87
N THR A 109 16.44 -14.52 -24.28
CA THR A 109 15.68 -13.27 -24.20
C THR A 109 15.06 -13.03 -22.81
N ALA A 110 14.70 -14.09 -22.09
CA ALA A 110 14.24 -14.03 -20.71
C ALA A 110 15.42 -13.80 -19.74
N GLY A 111 16.62 -14.22 -20.11
CA GLY A 111 17.86 -14.01 -19.35
C GLY A 111 18.23 -12.53 -19.19
N GLU A 112 18.05 -11.71 -20.24
CA GLU A 112 18.29 -10.27 -20.16
C GLU A 112 17.22 -9.53 -19.36
N ALA A 113 15.94 -9.86 -19.54
CA ALA A 113 14.87 -9.34 -18.70
C ALA A 113 15.06 -9.74 -17.23
N ASN A 114 15.51 -10.98 -16.98
CA ASN A 114 15.88 -11.44 -15.65
C ASN A 114 17.08 -10.69 -15.10
N ARG A 115 18.14 -10.46 -15.88
CA ARG A 115 19.31 -9.68 -15.43
C ARG A 115 18.99 -8.22 -15.17
N VAL A 116 18.13 -7.60 -15.98
CA VAL A 116 17.67 -6.22 -15.76
C VAL A 116 16.84 -6.17 -14.48
N LEU A 117 15.94 -7.14 -14.27
CA LEU A 117 15.19 -7.28 -13.03
C LEU A 117 16.12 -7.54 -11.83
N GLU A 118 17.11 -8.42 -11.93
CA GLU A 118 18.12 -8.69 -10.90
C GLU A 118 18.94 -7.43 -10.58
N MET A 119 19.35 -6.65 -11.58
CA MET A 119 20.03 -5.36 -11.38
C MET A 119 19.12 -4.30 -10.74
N LEU A 120 17.81 -4.36 -10.97
CA LEU A 120 16.82 -3.52 -10.30
C LEU A 120 16.60 -3.96 -8.84
N PHE A 121 16.63 -5.28 -8.55
CA PHE A 121 16.42 -5.85 -7.21
C PHE A 121 17.67 -5.83 -6.32
N GLN A 122 18.89 -5.89 -6.88
CA GLN A 122 20.16 -5.75 -6.15
C GLN A 122 20.40 -4.34 -5.61
N ARG A 123 19.52 -3.38 -5.91
CA ARG A 123 19.57 -2.00 -5.40
C ARG A 123 18.49 -1.68 -4.36
N GLY A 124 17.87 -2.69 -3.75
CA GLY A 124 17.16 -2.51 -2.49
C GLY A 124 18.20 -2.55 -1.35
N PRO A 125 18.47 -1.44 -0.62
CA PRO A 125 19.34 -1.55 0.53
C PRO A 125 18.71 -2.56 1.50
N GLU A 126 19.49 -3.56 1.93
CA GLU A 126 19.18 -4.41 3.06
C GLU A 126 18.88 -3.50 4.26
N ARG A 127 17.61 -3.12 4.42
CA ARG A 127 17.17 -2.32 5.55
C ARG A 127 16.85 -3.32 6.64
N ASP A 128 17.87 -3.59 7.45
CA ASP A 128 17.80 -4.24 8.77
C ASP A 128 17.02 -3.36 9.78
N LYS A 129 15.95 -2.71 9.32
CA LYS A 129 15.01 -1.95 10.14
C LYS A 129 14.01 -2.98 10.68
N GLY A 130 14.22 -3.39 11.92
CA GLY A 130 13.20 -4.14 12.66
C GLY A 130 11.84 -3.45 12.61
N ASP A 131 10.77 -4.23 12.69
CA ASP A 131 9.40 -3.74 12.57
C ASP A 131 9.13 -2.66 13.65
N TRP A 132 8.80 -1.45 13.19
CA TRP A 132 8.52 -0.31 14.06
C TRP A 132 7.03 -0.18 14.38
N THR A 133 6.18 -0.89 13.62
CA THR A 133 4.73 -0.95 13.80
C THR A 133 4.18 -2.34 13.47
N ASN A 134 2.94 -2.61 13.86
CA ASN A 134 2.19 -3.80 13.45
C ASN A 134 0.72 -3.44 13.21
N LEU A 135 -0.07 -4.39 12.69
CA LEU A 135 -1.50 -4.16 12.45
C LEU A 135 -2.27 -3.76 13.73
N PRO A 136 -2.06 -4.36 14.91
CA PRO A 136 -2.69 -3.90 16.16
C PRO A 136 -2.41 -2.42 16.49
N THR A 137 -1.18 -1.95 16.31
CA THR A 137 -0.81 -0.54 16.48
C THR A 137 -1.59 0.36 15.52
N ILE A 138 -1.72 -0.03 14.25
CA ILE A 138 -2.54 0.71 13.27
C ILE A 138 -4.03 0.66 13.65
N SER A 139 -4.51 -0.47 14.16
CA SER A 139 -5.89 -0.65 14.64
C SER A 139 -6.22 0.34 15.76
N GLU A 140 -5.33 0.46 16.74
CA GLU A 140 -5.47 1.40 17.86
C GLU A 140 -5.49 2.85 17.34
N LEU A 141 -4.63 3.18 16.37
CA LEU A 141 -4.63 4.50 15.76
C LEU A 141 -5.97 4.80 15.06
N LEU A 142 -6.45 3.87 14.22
CA LEU A 142 -7.73 4.01 13.52
C LEU A 142 -8.89 4.14 14.50
N LEU A 143 -8.90 3.36 15.58
CA LEU A 143 -9.90 3.48 16.65
C LEU A 143 -9.89 4.89 17.26
N LYS A 144 -8.72 5.46 17.55
CA LYS A 144 -8.62 6.82 18.11
C LYS A 144 -9.00 7.93 17.13
N MET A 145 -8.70 7.76 15.84
CA MET A 145 -8.99 8.77 14.81
C MET A 145 -10.46 8.73 14.34
N LEU A 146 -11.02 7.54 14.22
CA LEU A 146 -12.37 7.30 13.70
C LEU A 146 -13.43 7.22 14.83
N GLY A 147 -13.00 6.98 16.08
CA GLY A 147 -13.90 6.78 17.23
C GLY A 147 -14.50 5.37 17.30
N SER A 148 -14.62 4.69 16.17
CA SER A 148 -15.00 3.29 16.07
C SER A 148 -14.20 2.62 14.95
N PHE A 149 -13.41 1.61 15.30
CA PHE A 149 -12.75 0.73 14.34
C PHE A 149 -12.51 -0.62 15.02
N SER A 150 -12.94 -1.70 14.37
CA SER A 150 -12.70 -3.06 14.83
C SER A 150 -12.66 -3.96 13.62
N SER A 151 -11.55 -4.69 13.45
CA SER A 151 -11.38 -5.64 12.37
C SER A 151 -10.62 -6.86 12.88
N PRO A 152 -11.11 -8.09 12.64
CA PRO A 152 -10.41 -9.31 13.01
C PRO A 152 -9.16 -9.57 12.15
N TYR A 153 -8.90 -8.71 11.15
CA TYR A 153 -7.71 -8.76 10.30
C TYR A 153 -6.60 -7.83 10.80
N TYR A 154 -6.84 -7.08 11.88
CA TYR A 154 -5.90 -6.15 12.52
C TYR A 154 -5.30 -6.72 13.82
N GLU A 155 -5.03 -8.03 13.81
CA GLU A 155 -4.44 -8.77 14.93
C GLU A 155 -2.93 -8.96 14.73
N ASP A 156 -2.23 -9.43 15.77
CA ASP A 156 -0.83 -9.79 15.64
C ASP A 156 -0.63 -10.89 14.60
N ILE A 157 0.44 -10.75 13.81
CA ILE A 157 0.82 -11.72 12.79
C ILE A 157 1.34 -12.99 13.48
N MET A 158 0.61 -14.08 13.29
CA MET A 158 0.90 -15.42 13.78
C MET A 158 0.99 -16.41 12.60
N PRO A 159 1.64 -17.57 12.75
CA PRO A 159 1.79 -18.54 11.67
C PRO A 159 0.46 -18.97 11.00
N PHE A 160 -0.64 -19.01 11.77
CA PHE A 160 -1.94 -19.47 11.29
C PHE A 160 -2.80 -18.39 10.62
N ASN A 161 -2.51 -17.09 10.81
CA ASN A 161 -3.31 -15.98 10.27
C ASN A 161 -2.54 -15.10 9.26
N ARG A 162 -1.22 -15.27 9.11
CA ARG A 162 -0.38 -14.42 8.26
C ARG A 162 -0.79 -14.38 6.78
N GLU A 163 -1.31 -15.49 6.26
CA GLU A 163 -1.75 -15.66 4.87
C GLU A 163 -3.27 -15.40 4.71
N ARG A 164 -3.94 -14.92 5.77
CA ARG A 164 -5.35 -14.58 5.72
C ARG A 164 -5.54 -13.33 4.85
N LEU A 165 -6.29 -13.50 3.76
CA LEU A 165 -6.59 -12.45 2.79
C LEU A 165 -7.64 -11.47 3.33
N PHE A 166 -7.46 -10.18 3.02
CA PHE A 166 -8.46 -9.17 3.35
C PHE A 166 -9.67 -9.29 2.40
N PRO A 167 -10.90 -9.17 2.93
CA PRO A 167 -12.10 -9.21 2.09
C PRO A 167 -12.17 -7.98 1.15
N GLU A 168 -11.77 -6.81 1.67
CA GLU A 168 -11.84 -5.52 0.98
C GLU A 168 -10.44 -4.94 0.72
N PRO A 169 -9.62 -5.55 -0.17
CA PRO A 169 -8.21 -5.19 -0.28
C PRO A 169 -7.98 -3.74 -0.73
N PHE A 170 -8.87 -3.18 -1.55
CA PHE A 170 -8.79 -1.78 -1.96
C PHE A 170 -9.06 -0.81 -0.81
N GLN A 171 -9.97 -1.14 0.10
CA GLN A 171 -10.20 -0.34 1.32
C GLN A 171 -8.94 -0.31 2.19
N GLU A 172 -8.30 -1.46 2.40
CA GLU A 172 -7.12 -1.56 3.26
C GLU A 172 -5.90 -0.86 2.65
N LEU A 173 -5.71 -1.00 1.33
CA LEU A 173 -4.67 -0.27 0.59
C LEU A 173 -4.96 1.23 0.51
N PHE A 174 -6.23 1.64 0.44
CA PHE A 174 -6.62 3.05 0.55
C PHE A 174 -6.21 3.63 1.92
N ILE A 175 -6.57 2.96 3.02
CA ILE A 175 -6.21 3.41 4.38
C ILE A 175 -4.68 3.47 4.52
N TRP A 176 -3.98 2.45 4.06
CA TRP A 176 -2.51 2.43 4.04
C TRP A 176 -1.95 3.63 3.24
N ALA A 177 -2.48 3.91 2.07
CA ALA A 177 -2.01 5.02 1.23
C ALA A 177 -2.28 6.38 1.90
N VAL A 178 -3.46 6.59 2.49
CA VAL A 178 -3.79 7.82 3.24
C VAL A 178 -2.84 8.02 4.41
N LEU A 179 -2.66 7.00 5.26
CA LEU A 179 -1.81 7.07 6.44
C LEU A 179 -0.32 7.32 6.10
N ASN A 180 0.13 6.87 4.94
CA ASN A 180 1.48 7.08 4.43
C ASN A 180 1.61 8.26 3.46
N ASN A 181 0.59 9.13 3.37
CA ASN A 181 0.57 10.33 2.52
C ASN A 181 0.87 10.05 1.02
N ARG A 182 0.39 8.92 0.51
CA ARG A 182 0.52 8.50 -0.89
C ARG A 182 -0.75 8.83 -1.66
N ASN A 183 -0.94 10.12 -1.92
CA ASN A 183 -2.22 10.67 -2.34
C ASN A 183 -2.73 10.12 -3.69
N ALA A 184 -1.82 9.91 -4.64
CA ALA A 184 -2.16 9.34 -5.95
C ALA A 184 -2.63 7.89 -5.84
N LEU A 185 -1.93 7.06 -5.03
CA LEU A 185 -2.37 5.70 -4.72
C LEU A 185 -3.67 5.67 -3.92
N ALA A 186 -3.86 6.58 -2.96
CA ALA A 186 -5.12 6.68 -2.22
C ALA A 186 -6.29 6.93 -3.19
N MET A 187 -6.17 7.90 -4.10
CA MET A 187 -7.20 8.15 -5.11
C MET A 187 -7.39 6.97 -6.06
N LEU A 188 -6.32 6.25 -6.42
CA LEU A 188 -6.41 5.04 -7.21
C LEU A 188 -7.28 3.99 -6.52
N PHE A 189 -6.93 3.59 -5.29
CA PHE A 189 -7.66 2.55 -4.57
C PHE A 189 -9.08 2.95 -4.20
N TRP A 190 -9.31 4.23 -3.92
CA TRP A 190 -10.65 4.76 -3.72
C TRP A 190 -11.57 4.49 -4.92
N ARG A 191 -11.05 4.60 -6.15
CA ARG A 191 -11.81 4.36 -7.38
C ARG A 191 -12.12 2.89 -7.64
N TYR A 192 -11.31 1.97 -7.13
CA TYR A 192 -11.54 0.52 -7.26
C TYR A 192 -12.30 -0.07 -6.08
N ALA A 193 -12.51 0.68 -4.99
CA ALA A 193 -13.27 0.21 -3.84
C ALA A 193 -14.76 0.12 -4.18
N ASP A 194 -15.41 -0.96 -3.76
CA ASP A 194 -16.85 -1.16 -3.95
C ASP A 194 -17.66 -0.08 -3.21
N ASP A 195 -17.23 0.25 -1.99
CA ASP A 195 -17.85 1.26 -1.11
C ASP A 195 -17.11 2.61 -1.14
N ALA A 196 -16.88 3.17 -2.33
CA ALA A 196 -16.10 4.39 -2.51
C ALA A 196 -16.65 5.61 -1.72
N VAL A 197 -17.96 5.85 -1.71
CA VAL A 197 -18.55 7.02 -1.02
C VAL A 197 -18.26 7.04 0.49
N PRO A 198 -18.63 6.02 1.29
CA PRO A 198 -18.30 6.01 2.72
C PRO A 198 -16.79 5.99 2.96
N LEU A 199 -16.02 5.31 2.10
CA LEU A 199 -14.55 5.31 2.18
C LEU A 199 -13.94 6.70 1.98
N GLY A 200 -14.54 7.52 1.10
CA GLY A 200 -14.18 8.92 0.89
C GLY A 200 -14.35 9.76 2.15
N LEU A 201 -15.44 9.54 2.90
CA LEU A 201 -15.67 10.20 4.19
C LEU A 201 -14.67 9.75 5.26
N ILE A 202 -14.34 8.46 5.31
CA ILE A 202 -13.28 7.93 6.18
C ILE A 202 -11.97 8.63 5.86
N GLY A 203 -11.56 8.68 4.59
CA GLY A 203 -10.36 9.38 4.16
C GLY A 203 -10.35 10.87 4.52
N CYS A 204 -11.48 11.56 4.35
CA CYS A 204 -11.61 12.97 4.74
C CYS A 204 -11.36 13.18 6.25
N ASN A 205 -11.91 12.30 7.10
CA ASN A 205 -11.66 12.33 8.54
C ASN A 205 -10.20 12.00 8.86
N LEU A 206 -9.60 11.00 8.21
CA LEU A 206 -8.20 10.64 8.41
C LEU A 206 -7.26 11.81 8.07
N TYR A 207 -7.39 12.41 6.89
CA TYR A 207 -6.59 13.58 6.51
C TYR A 207 -6.77 14.75 7.49
N HIS A 208 -8.01 15.02 7.93
CA HIS A 208 -8.27 16.06 8.94
C HIS A 208 -7.54 15.79 10.26
N ARG A 209 -7.59 14.55 10.74
CA ARG A 209 -6.97 14.11 12.01
C ARG A 209 -5.44 14.11 11.92
N MET A 210 -4.87 13.64 10.80
CA MET A 210 -3.43 13.71 10.51
C MET A 210 -2.94 15.16 10.45
N ALA A 211 -3.66 16.04 9.76
CA ALA A 211 -3.32 17.46 9.70
C ALA A 211 -3.31 18.11 11.09
N ARG A 212 -4.23 17.72 11.99
CA ARG A 212 -4.23 18.21 13.38
C ARG A 212 -3.04 17.71 14.19
N ALA A 213 -2.58 16.48 13.91
CA ALA A 213 -1.49 15.82 14.63
C ALA A 213 -0.09 16.37 14.31
N LEU A 214 0.09 16.99 13.13
CA LEU A 214 1.36 17.62 12.78
C LEU A 214 1.75 18.73 13.78
N PRO A 215 3.03 19.09 13.93
CA PRO A 215 3.43 20.23 14.76
C PRO A 215 2.83 21.55 14.27
N SER A 216 2.74 22.57 15.14
CA SER A 216 2.17 23.88 14.76
C SER A 216 3.02 24.63 13.74
N TYR A 217 4.33 24.39 13.72
CA TYR A 217 5.26 25.01 12.75
C TYR A 217 5.23 24.34 11.37
N ASP A 218 4.68 23.12 11.24
CA ASP A 218 4.58 22.41 9.97
C ASP A 218 3.33 22.88 9.20
N THR A 219 3.37 24.14 8.75
CA THR A 219 2.27 24.74 8.01
C THR A 219 2.08 24.12 6.63
N GLU A 220 3.18 23.72 5.98
CA GLU A 220 3.16 23.14 4.64
C GLU A 220 2.51 21.75 4.65
N GLY A 221 2.90 20.85 5.55
CA GLY A 221 2.30 19.52 5.68
C GLY A 221 0.81 19.60 6.03
N ARG A 222 0.43 20.56 6.88
CA ARG A 222 -0.99 20.83 7.22
C ARG A 222 -1.81 21.28 6.02
N VAL A 223 -1.28 22.22 5.22
CA VAL A 223 -1.95 22.70 4.00
C VAL A 223 -2.04 21.58 2.96
N MET A 224 -0.98 20.80 2.79
CA MET A 224 -0.98 19.63 1.90
C MET A 224 -2.10 18.66 2.28
N LEU A 225 -2.17 18.19 3.53
CA LEU A 225 -3.22 17.26 3.97
C LEU A 225 -4.63 17.86 3.87
N ALA A 226 -4.78 19.16 4.12
CA ALA A 226 -6.05 19.87 3.94
C ALA A 226 -6.49 19.93 2.47
N ASN A 227 -5.55 20.11 1.54
CA ASN A 227 -5.84 20.07 0.11
C ASN A 227 -6.28 18.66 -0.32
N GLN A 228 -5.62 17.61 0.19
CA GLN A 228 -6.00 16.22 -0.12
C GLN A 228 -7.38 15.86 0.42
N LYS A 229 -7.70 16.27 1.65
CA LYS A 229 -9.07 16.19 2.18
C LYS A 229 -10.06 16.87 1.25
N SER A 230 -9.77 18.11 0.85
CA SER A 230 -10.71 18.92 0.05
C SER A 230 -10.96 18.31 -1.33
N TYR A 231 -9.91 17.77 -1.95
CA TYR A 231 -10.02 17.05 -3.21
C TYR A 231 -10.88 15.78 -3.07
N LEU A 232 -10.59 14.92 -2.10
CA LEU A 232 -11.36 13.69 -1.86
C LEU A 232 -12.83 14.00 -1.52
N GLU A 233 -13.08 15.04 -0.72
CA GLU A 233 -14.42 15.51 -0.38
C GLU A 233 -15.19 15.95 -1.62
N GLN A 234 -14.55 16.71 -2.50
CA GLN A 234 -15.16 17.17 -3.75
C GLN A 234 -15.49 16.00 -4.68
N THR A 235 -14.56 15.08 -4.90
CA THR A 235 -14.80 13.90 -5.74
C THR A 235 -15.90 12.99 -5.15
N SER A 236 -15.96 12.86 -3.82
CA SER A 236 -17.03 12.10 -3.16
C SER A 236 -18.40 12.75 -3.36
N LYS A 237 -18.48 14.08 -3.28
CA LYS A 237 -19.73 14.84 -3.57
C LYS A 237 -20.19 14.63 -5.00
N GLU A 238 -19.29 14.78 -5.97
CA GLU A 238 -19.59 14.58 -7.39
C GLU A 238 -20.12 13.16 -7.68
N MET A 239 -19.57 12.14 -7.00
CA MET A 239 -20.05 10.77 -7.14
C MET A 239 -21.48 10.61 -6.59
N ILE A 240 -21.78 11.21 -5.43
CA ILE A 240 -23.13 11.20 -4.86
C ILE A 240 -24.13 11.91 -5.79
N GLU A 241 -23.75 13.08 -6.33
CA GLU A 241 -24.58 13.83 -7.27
C GLU A 241 -24.85 13.04 -8.56
N LEU A 242 -23.83 12.36 -9.08
CA LEU A 242 -23.97 11.47 -10.23
C LEU A 242 -24.92 10.31 -9.94
N CYS A 243 -24.82 9.68 -8.77
CA CYS A 243 -25.75 8.64 -8.35
C CYS A 243 -27.18 9.17 -8.26
N TYR A 244 -27.37 10.32 -7.61
CA TYR A 244 -28.70 10.93 -7.46
C TYR A 244 -29.35 11.29 -8.81
N SER A 245 -28.57 11.88 -9.73
CA SER A 245 -29.07 12.22 -11.07
C SER A 245 -29.48 11.00 -11.89
N LYS A 246 -28.78 9.87 -11.74
CA LYS A 246 -29.11 8.62 -12.43
C LYS A 246 -30.29 7.86 -11.81
N SER A 247 -30.53 8.03 -10.51
CA SER A 247 -31.67 7.39 -9.83
C SER A 247 -33.01 8.12 -10.02
N ASN A 248 -32.99 9.37 -10.47
CA ASN A 248 -34.18 10.19 -10.76
C ASN A 248 -34.62 10.15 -12.25
N VAL A 249 -34.13 9.16 -13.01
CA VAL A 249 -34.55 8.82 -14.38
C VAL A 249 -35.15 7.42 -14.37
#